data_AF-A0A9P7CVI6-F1
#
_entry.id   AF-A0A9P7CVI6-F1
#
_cell.length_a   1.000
_cell.length_b   1.000
_cell.length_c   1.000
_cell.angle_alpha   90.00
_cell.angle_beta   90.00
_cell.angle_gamma   90.00
#
_symmetry.space_group_name_H-M   'P 1'
#
loop_
_entity.id
_entity.type
_entity.pdbx_description
1 polymer ?
#
loop_
_entity_poly.entity_id
_entity_poly.type
_entity_poly.pdbx_seq_one_letter_code
_entity_poly.pdbx_strand_id
1 'polypeptide(L)'
;IISMTHPTKQPVHLYWHDLLDCIEALFNHPHFANELNLTPTRVYNTVDRMIQKYSEWMMGDAAWSMQLQLPDGATLLGVILSSNKTCITNMTGGHVAHPLLISLANINMVT
;
A
#
# COMPACT_ATOMS: atom_id res chain seq x y z
N ILE A 1 -3.97 23.51 11.85
CA ILE A 1 -4.93 24.03 10.84
C ILE A 1 -4.09 24.40 9.63
N ILE A 2 -4.40 23.87 8.45
CA ILE A 2 -3.63 24.18 7.23
C ILE A 2 -4.19 25.44 6.59
N SER A 3 -3.31 26.30 6.08
CA SER A 3 -3.70 27.41 5.21
C SER A 3 -4.14 26.87 3.85
N MET A 4 -5.44 26.89 3.59
CA MET A 4 -6.02 26.44 2.32
C MET A 4 -6.01 27.61 1.31
N THR A 5 -5.71 27.32 0.05
CA THR A 5 -5.84 28.28 -1.06
C THR A 5 -7.29 28.61 -1.40
N HIS A 6 -8.23 27.74 -1.00
CA HIS A 6 -9.66 27.91 -1.25
C HIS A 6 -10.44 27.95 0.06
N PRO A 7 -11.44 28.85 0.18
CA PRO A 7 -12.26 28.94 1.39
C PRO A 7 -13.09 27.68 1.58
N THR A 8 -13.07 27.13 2.78
CA THR A 8 -13.87 25.97 3.20
C THR A 8 -14.94 26.43 4.19
N LYS A 9 -16.10 25.76 4.22
CA LYS A 9 -17.20 26.10 5.14
C LYS A 9 -16.79 25.98 6.62
N GLN A 10 -15.86 25.07 6.90
CA GLN A 10 -15.32 24.80 8.23
C GLN A 10 -13.81 24.62 8.11
N PRO A 11 -13.03 25.00 9.13
CA PRO A 11 -11.57 24.85 9.11
C PRO A 11 -11.17 23.39 8.91
N VAL A 12 -10.19 23.16 8.03
CA VAL A 12 -9.65 21.83 7.77
C VAL A 12 -8.58 21.50 8.80
N HIS A 13 -8.76 20.36 9.47
CA HIS A 13 -7.80 19.78 10.39
C HIS A 13 -7.06 18.64 9.69
N LEU A 14 -5.74 18.74 9.57
CA LEU A 14 -4.88 17.65 9.13
C LEU A 14 -4.25 16.97 10.33
N TYR A 15 -4.48 15.68 10.40
CA TYR A 15 -3.73 14.75 11.24
C TYR A 15 -2.85 13.93 10.29
N TRP A 16 -1.57 13.81 10.60
CA TRP A 16 -0.62 13.09 9.76
C TRP A 16 0.39 12.36 10.64
N HIS A 17 1.01 11.36 10.05
CA HIS A 17 2.13 10.62 10.61
C HIS A 17 3.20 10.50 9.54
N ASP A 18 4.47 10.34 9.93
CA ASP A 18 5.53 10.03 8.98
C ASP A 18 5.19 8.75 8.21
N LEU A 19 5.35 8.80 6.88
CA LEU A 19 4.98 7.70 5.99
C LEU A 19 5.97 6.53 6.12
N LEU A 20 7.26 6.81 6.37
CA LEU A 20 8.25 5.77 6.59
C LEU A 20 7.98 5.01 7.87
N ASP A 21 7.59 5.71 8.95
CA ASP A 21 7.18 5.06 10.20
C ASP A 21 5.99 4.12 9.98
N CYS A 22 5.00 4.55 9.19
CA CYS A 22 3.85 3.72 8.82
C CYS A 22 4.25 2.50 7.99
N ILE A 23 5.18 2.66 7.03
CA ILE A 23 5.70 1.58 6.21
C ILE A 23 6.48 0.58 7.07
N GLU A 24 7.35 1.08 7.96
CA GLU A 24 8.13 0.26 8.88
C GLU A 24 7.20 -0.51 9.83
N ALA A 25 6.17 0.14 10.36
CA ALA A 25 5.16 -0.50 11.21
C ALA A 25 4.41 -1.62 10.46
N LEU A 26 4.03 -1.41 9.20
CA LEU A 26 3.40 -2.45 8.38
C LEU A 26 4.36 -3.59 8.06
N PHE A 27 5.60 -3.27 7.68
CA PHE A 27 6.62 -4.25 7.31
C PHE A 27 7.00 -5.15 8.50
N ASN A 28 7.13 -4.57 9.69
CA ASN A 28 7.48 -5.28 10.92
C ASN A 28 6.26 -5.87 11.66
N HIS A 29 5.05 -5.75 11.10
CA HIS A 29 3.85 -6.22 11.78
C HIS A 29 3.81 -7.76 11.83
N PRO A 30 3.74 -8.40 13.02
CA PRO A 30 3.82 -9.87 13.15
C PRO A 30 2.76 -10.63 12.34
N HIS A 31 1.58 -10.03 12.14
CA HIS A 31 0.51 -10.63 11.33
C HIS A 31 0.90 -10.83 9.86
N PHE A 32 1.80 -10.01 9.32
CA PHE A 32 2.20 -10.10 7.90
C PHE A 32 3.51 -10.85 7.69
N ALA A 33 4.17 -11.31 8.75
CA ALA A 33 5.49 -11.94 8.66
C ALA A 33 5.55 -13.11 7.66
N ASN A 34 4.48 -13.89 7.56
CA ASN A 34 4.38 -15.04 6.64
C ASN A 34 3.76 -14.69 5.28
N GLU A 35 3.19 -13.50 5.14
CA GLU A 35 2.45 -13.06 3.95
C GLU A 35 3.24 -12.06 3.10
N LEU A 36 4.42 -11.63 3.56
CA LEU A 36 5.28 -10.70 2.83
C LEU A 36 6.04 -11.42 1.71
N ASN A 37 5.67 -11.09 0.48
CA ASN A 37 6.43 -11.47 -0.70
C ASN A 37 7.52 -10.43 -1.00
N LEU A 38 8.77 -10.78 -0.70
CA LEU A 38 9.93 -9.89 -0.88
C LEU A 38 10.73 -10.19 -2.16
N THR A 39 10.39 -11.27 -2.87
CA THR A 39 11.15 -11.68 -4.05
C THR A 39 10.22 -11.71 -5.25
N PRO A 40 10.41 -10.82 -6.25
CA PRO A 40 9.64 -10.88 -7.47
C PRO A 40 9.77 -12.26 -8.11
N THR A 41 8.66 -12.84 -8.51
CA THR A 41 8.63 -14.22 -9.01
C THR A 41 7.76 -14.31 -10.24
N ARG A 42 8.32 -14.79 -11.36
CA ARG A 42 7.54 -15.09 -12.55
C ARG A 42 6.91 -16.48 -12.44
N VAL A 43 5.59 -16.51 -12.35
CA VAL A 43 4.80 -17.75 -12.26
C VAL A 43 4.16 -18.02 -13.61
N TYR A 44 4.23 -19.26 -14.10
CA TYR A 44 3.68 -19.65 -15.40
C TYR A 44 2.65 -20.77 -15.26
N ASN A 45 1.61 -20.74 -16.09
CA ASN A 45 0.53 -21.74 -16.06
C ASN A 45 0.89 -23.06 -16.77
N THR A 46 1.90 -23.05 -17.64
CA THR A 46 2.31 -24.19 -18.46
C THR A 46 3.79 -24.49 -18.29
N VAL A 47 4.18 -25.75 -18.49
CA VAL A 47 5.59 -26.19 -18.45
C VAL A 47 6.44 -25.42 -19.46
N ASP A 48 5.85 -25.07 -20.60
CA ASP A 48 6.50 -24.32 -21.68
C ASP A 48 6.68 -22.81 -21.38
N ARG A 49 6.20 -22.33 -20.22
CA ARG A 49 6.30 -20.92 -19.79
C ARG A 49 5.73 -19.89 -20.78
N MET A 50 4.79 -20.31 -21.62
CA MET A 50 4.19 -19.45 -22.64
C MET A 50 3.19 -18.44 -22.07
N ILE A 51 2.58 -18.76 -20.92
CA ILE A 51 1.55 -17.93 -20.29
C ILE A 51 1.95 -17.65 -18.84
N GLN A 52 2.35 -16.40 -18.58
CA GLN A 52 2.62 -15.90 -17.23
C GLN A 52 1.32 -15.61 -16.50
N LYS A 53 1.28 -15.97 -15.22
CA LYS A 53 0.20 -15.64 -14.30
C LYS A 53 0.51 -14.32 -13.60
N TYR A 54 -0.46 -13.42 -13.62
CA TYR A 54 -0.41 -12.14 -12.90
C TYR A 54 -1.56 -12.12 -11.89
N SER A 55 -1.28 -12.44 -10.63
CA SER A 55 -2.27 -12.30 -9.54
C SER A 55 -1.84 -11.24 -8.52
N GLU A 56 -0.56 -11.25 -8.14
CA GLU A 56 -0.02 -10.32 -7.14
C GLU A 56 0.99 -9.35 -7.77
N TRP A 57 1.22 -8.22 -7.11
CA TRP A 57 2.17 -7.19 -7.53
C TRP A 57 3.56 -7.76 -7.85
N MET A 58 4.08 -8.61 -6.97
CA MET A 58 5.41 -9.20 -7.09
C MET A 58 5.53 -10.24 -8.21
N MET A 59 4.44 -10.61 -8.88
CA MET A 59 4.47 -11.46 -10.09
C MET A 59 4.54 -10.65 -11.39
N GLY A 60 4.43 -9.33 -11.31
CA GLY A 60 4.49 -8.44 -12.45
C GLY A 60 5.90 -8.25 -13.00
N ASP A 61 6.02 -8.11 -14.33
CA ASP A 61 7.29 -7.77 -14.97
C ASP A 61 7.83 -6.41 -14.54
N ALA A 62 6.94 -5.49 -14.15
CA ALA A 62 7.33 -4.20 -13.59
C ALA A 62 8.10 -4.37 -12.27
N ALA A 63 7.58 -5.16 -11.33
CA ALA A 63 8.26 -5.44 -10.06
C ALA A 63 9.61 -6.12 -10.29
N TRP A 64 9.68 -7.08 -11.22
CA TRP A 64 10.94 -7.72 -11.62
C TRP A 64 11.96 -6.71 -12.17
N SER A 65 11.54 -5.88 -13.11
CA SER A 65 12.41 -4.90 -13.77
C SER A 65 12.90 -3.82 -12.81
N MET A 66 12.07 -3.42 -11.83
CA MET A 66 12.44 -2.48 -10.77
C MET A 66 13.44 -3.11 -9.80
N GLN A 67 13.20 -4.36 -9.37
CA GLN A 67 14.08 -5.07 -8.44
C GLN A 67 15.49 -5.27 -9.00
N LEU A 68 15.63 -5.53 -10.31
CA LEU A 68 16.93 -5.67 -10.98
C LEU A 68 17.78 -4.38 -10.96
N GLN A 69 17.18 -3.22 -10.72
CA GLN A 69 17.88 -1.94 -10.64
C GLN A 69 18.31 -1.60 -9.21
N LEU A 70 17.88 -2.38 -8.22
CA LEU A 70 18.23 -2.19 -6.82
C LEU A 70 19.59 -2.84 -6.51
N PRO A 71 20.34 -2.30 -5.53
CA PRO A 71 21.60 -2.90 -5.10
C PRO A 71 21.38 -4.25 -4.44
N ASP A 72 22.44 -5.06 -4.40
CA ASP A 72 22.42 -6.35 -3.73
C ASP A 72 21.99 -6.20 -2.26
N GLY A 73 21.04 -7.05 -1.83
CA GLY A 73 20.48 -7.03 -0.48
C GLY A 73 19.30 -6.07 -0.28
N ALA A 74 18.95 -5.24 -1.27
CA ALA A 74 17.73 -4.42 -1.23
C ALA A 74 16.52 -5.18 -1.80
N THR A 75 15.32 -4.88 -1.27
CA THR A 75 14.04 -5.41 -1.77
C THR A 75 13.11 -4.28 -2.18
N LEU A 76 12.36 -4.48 -3.24
CA LEU A 76 11.29 -3.59 -3.67
C LEU A 76 10.10 -3.71 -2.71
N LEU A 77 9.65 -2.58 -2.17
CA LEU A 77 8.39 -2.47 -1.46
C LEU A 77 7.41 -1.61 -2.27
N GLY A 78 6.31 -2.20 -2.73
CA GLY A 78 5.22 -1.47 -3.34
C GLY A 78 4.33 -0.85 -2.26
N VAL A 79 4.09 0.46 -2.34
CA VAL A 79 3.21 1.18 -1.41
C VAL A 79 1.90 1.53 -2.12
N ILE A 80 0.78 1.10 -1.55
CA ILE A 80 -0.57 1.37 -2.05
C ILE A 80 -1.18 2.45 -1.16
N LEU A 81 -1.61 3.56 -1.77
CA LEU A 81 -2.33 4.64 -1.10
C LEU A 81 -3.75 4.72 -1.64
N SER A 82 -4.73 4.80 -0.75
CA SER A 82 -6.12 5.06 -1.12
C SER A 82 -6.73 6.11 -0.21
N SER A 83 -7.71 6.86 -0.69
CA SER A 83 -8.45 7.81 0.14
C SER A 83 -9.92 7.70 -0.14
N ASN A 84 -10.72 7.67 0.93
CA ASN A 84 -12.17 7.65 0.80
C ASN A 84 -12.81 8.50 1.90
N LYS A 85 -13.96 9.10 1.57
CA LYS A 85 -14.78 9.82 2.53
C LYS A 85 -15.38 8.82 3.52
N THR A 86 -15.07 8.98 4.80
CA THR A 86 -15.49 8.08 5.87
C THR A 86 -16.27 8.85 6.94
N CYS A 87 -17.50 8.44 7.21
CA CYS A 87 -18.28 8.97 8.33
C CYS A 87 -17.74 8.38 9.64
N ILE A 88 -17.20 9.22 10.52
CA ILE A 88 -16.60 8.78 11.79
C ILE A 88 -17.71 8.44 12.82
N THR A 89 -18.82 9.18 12.78
CA THR A 89 -19.93 9.02 13.72
C THR A 89 -21.25 8.89 12.97
N ASN A 90 -21.93 7.75 13.09
CA ASN A 90 -23.17 7.49 12.34
C ASN A 90 -24.46 7.92 13.08
N MET A 91 -24.38 8.58 14.24
CA MET A 91 -25.58 8.97 15.03
C MET A 91 -25.43 10.25 15.87
N THR A 92 -24.21 10.74 16.10
CA THR A 92 -23.93 11.91 16.95
C THR A 92 -22.99 12.87 16.22
N GLY A 93 -23.54 13.85 15.50
CA GLY A 93 -22.78 15.01 14.99
C GLY A 93 -22.35 14.97 13.51
N GLY A 94 -22.47 13.83 12.82
CA GLY A 94 -22.24 13.75 11.37
C GLY A 94 -20.82 14.10 10.92
N HIS A 95 -19.82 13.85 11.76
CA HIS A 95 -18.44 14.13 11.43
C HIS A 95 -17.93 13.18 10.35
N VAL A 96 -17.30 13.77 9.33
CA VAL A 96 -16.73 13.06 8.20
C VAL A 96 -15.25 13.39 8.11
N ALA A 97 -14.43 12.36 7.95
CA ALA A 97 -13.03 12.51 7.59
C ALA A 97 -12.75 11.93 6.21
N HIS A 98 -11.63 12.32 5.64
CA HIS A 98 -11.07 11.75 4.43
C HIS A 98 -9.72 11.13 4.79
N PRO A 99 -9.69 9.91 5.39
CA PRO A 99 -8.43 9.24 5.66
C PRO A 99 -7.65 8.95 4.38
N LEU A 100 -6.32 8.95 4.53
CA LEU A 100 -5.42 8.29 3.60
C LEU A 100 -5.08 6.94 4.21
N LEU A 101 -5.47 5.87 3.53
CA LEU A 101 -5.14 4.49 3.90
C LEU A 101 -3.87 4.09 3.16
N ILE A 102 -3.01 3.35 3.85
CA ILE A 102 -1.73 2.84 3.35
C ILE A 102 -1.69 1.32 3.50
N SER A 103 -1.15 0.64 2.50
CA SER A 103 -0.84 -0.79 2.53
C SER A 103 0.44 -1.07 1.74
N LEU A 104 0.99 -2.26 1.90
CA LEU A 104 2.10 -2.75 1.09
C LEU A 104 1.57 -3.74 0.05
N ALA A 105 1.91 -3.53 -1.21
CA ALA A 105 1.61 -4.44 -2.31
C ALA A 105 2.33 -5.79 -2.19
N ASN A 106 3.30 -5.88 -1.29
CA ASN A 106 4.04 -7.09 -0.95
C ASN A 106 3.27 -8.00 0.01
N ILE A 107 2.20 -7.53 0.65
CA ILE A 107 1.38 -8.35 1.55
C ILE A 107 0.41 -9.14 0.69
N ASN A 108 0.54 -10.46 0.70
CA ASN A 108 -0.39 -11.35 0.03
C ASN A 108 -1.74 -11.36 0.77
N MET A 109 -2.82 -11.35 0.00
CA MET A 109 -4.15 -11.58 0.57
C MET A 109 -4.36 -13.10 0.67
N VAL A 110 -4.29 -13.65 1.89
CA VAL A 110 -4.74 -15.02 2.15
C VAL A 110 -6.23 -15.08 1.81
N THR A 111 -6.57 -15.91 0.82
CA THR A 111 -7.95 -16.21 0.43
C THR A 111 -8.39 -17.55 0.98
#